data_AF-A0A9D6K0L7-F1
#
_entry.id   AF-A0A9D6K0L7-F1
#
_cell.length_a   1.000
_cell.length_b   1.000
_cell.length_c   1.000
_cell.angle_alpha   90.00
_cell.angle_beta   90.00
_cell.angle_gamma   90.00
#
_symmetry.space_group_name_H-M   'P 1'
#
loop_
_entity.id
_entity.type
_entity.pdbx_description
1 polymer ?
#
loop_
_entity_poly.entity_id
_entity_poly.type
_entity_poly.pdbx_seq_one_letter_code
_entity_poly.pdbx_strand_id
1 'polypeptide(L)'
;MKRPESFLYAIILLLISTGVVSAGTTTLTTYYPAPSGNYDQLRLVPKAALSGSCLPGTLYVDDNNTLQYCGNSVWGTVGTGSASSPVPNISVFNASGSFTVPTGITRIMVEVWGGGGTGGANSSPYESAGGGGGGGYGKQIFTVTPGNVYTVTVGGTGGTSSFGNLISATGGSNGTSAVSGSAGGAGGAGGTSSAFINITGGTGSGGSFISGVVTRAPAGGAGGSAGNGGIGGGGA
;
A
#
# COMPACT_ATOMS: atom_id res chain seq x y z
N MET A 1 -15.49 -58.77 74.54
CA MET A 1 -16.57 -58.15 73.73
C MET A 1 -15.91 -57.23 72.70
N LYS A 2 -16.02 -57.63 71.42
CA LYS A 2 -15.77 -56.92 70.14
C LYS A 2 -14.34 -56.48 69.75
N ARG A 3 -14.07 -56.67 68.44
CA ARG A 3 -12.82 -56.95 67.72
C ARG A 3 -12.28 -55.71 66.95
N PRO A 4 -11.02 -55.72 66.44
CA PRO A 4 -10.44 -54.65 65.63
C PRO A 4 -10.46 -54.96 64.12
N GLU A 5 -11.05 -54.10 63.28
CA GLU A 5 -10.95 -54.14 61.80
C GLU A 5 -11.11 -52.68 61.27
N SER A 6 -10.15 -52.13 60.52
CA SER A 6 -10.12 -52.06 59.03
C SER A 6 -10.59 -50.71 58.45
N PHE A 7 -9.69 -49.75 58.24
CA PHE A 7 -9.81 -48.70 57.19
C PHE A 7 -8.39 -48.15 56.93
N LEU A 8 -7.63 -48.75 56.01
CA LEU A 8 -7.66 -48.57 54.55
C LEU A 8 -6.43 -47.75 54.15
N TYR A 9 -5.51 -48.46 53.51
CA TYR A 9 -4.45 -47.93 52.67
C TYR A 9 -4.96 -46.84 51.73
N ALA A 10 -4.39 -45.65 51.82
CA ALA A 10 -4.38 -44.70 50.71
C ALA A 10 -3.00 -44.03 50.67
N ILE A 11 -2.02 -44.79 50.20
CA ILE A 11 -0.82 -44.29 49.56
C ILE A 11 -1.29 -43.29 48.51
N ILE A 12 -1.13 -41.99 48.77
CA ILE A 12 -1.41 -40.95 47.78
C ILE A 12 -0.32 -41.08 46.71
N LEU A 13 -0.71 -41.76 45.63
CA LEU A 13 0.04 -41.89 44.40
C LEU A 13 0.31 -40.49 43.81
N LEU A 14 1.60 -40.21 43.73
CA LEU A 14 2.29 -39.39 42.74
C LEU A 14 1.48 -39.13 41.45
N LEU A 15 0.91 -37.93 41.32
CA LEU A 15 0.49 -37.36 40.04
C LEU A 15 1.54 -36.34 39.60
N ILE A 16 2.71 -36.83 39.18
CA ILE A 16 3.53 -36.07 38.24
C ILE A 16 2.77 -36.18 36.92
N SER A 17 2.11 -35.10 36.49
CA SER A 17 1.57 -35.02 35.14
C SER A 17 2.75 -35.06 34.18
N THR A 18 3.07 -36.25 33.68
CA THR A 18 3.97 -36.39 32.55
C THR A 18 3.25 -35.79 31.36
N GLY A 19 3.59 -34.54 31.03
CA GLY A 19 3.29 -33.99 29.72
C GLY A 19 3.94 -34.92 28.70
N VAL A 20 3.13 -35.66 27.94
CA VAL A 20 3.61 -36.47 26.84
C VAL A 20 4.02 -35.48 25.75
N VAL A 21 5.28 -35.05 25.75
CA VAL A 21 5.85 -34.34 24.60
C VAL A 21 6.18 -35.42 23.57
N SER A 22 5.25 -35.67 22.65
CA SER A 22 5.56 -36.42 21.45
C SER A 22 6.28 -35.49 20.49
N ALA A 23 7.61 -35.55 20.48
CA ALA A 23 8.40 -34.99 19.38
C ALA A 23 8.24 -35.91 18.17
N GLY A 24 7.28 -35.61 17.31
CA GLY A 24 7.15 -36.26 16.02
C GLY A 24 8.21 -35.75 15.06
N THR A 25 9.24 -36.55 14.79
CA THR A 25 10.17 -36.28 13.69
C THR A 25 9.54 -36.81 12.40
N THR A 26 9.02 -35.93 11.55
CA THR A 26 8.66 -36.30 10.18
C THR A 26 9.92 -36.25 9.33
N THR A 27 10.57 -37.40 9.16
CA THR A 27 11.73 -37.53 8.27
C THR A 27 11.24 -37.56 6.82
N LEU A 28 11.55 -36.53 6.04
CA LEU A 28 11.38 -36.58 4.59
C LEU A 28 12.50 -37.46 4.00
N THR A 29 12.25 -38.77 3.88
CA THR A 29 13.24 -39.67 3.27
C THR A 29 13.16 -39.55 1.76
N THR A 30 14.13 -38.87 1.15
CA THR A 30 14.37 -39.00 -0.29
C THR A 30 15.02 -40.37 -0.52
N TYR A 31 14.30 -41.31 -1.13
CA TYR A 31 14.87 -42.61 -1.50
C TYR A 31 15.95 -42.40 -2.56
N TYR A 32 17.17 -42.88 -2.28
CA TYR A 32 18.30 -42.80 -3.21
C TYR A 32 18.10 -43.80 -4.38
N PRO A 33 18.59 -43.49 -5.59
CA PRO A 33 19.27 -42.26 -5.98
C PRO A 33 18.24 -41.23 -6.41
N ALA A 34 18.08 -40.13 -5.66
CA ALA A 34 17.40 -38.97 -6.21
C ALA A 34 18.45 -38.19 -7.03
N PRO A 35 18.42 -38.28 -8.36
CA PRO A 35 19.34 -37.56 -9.22
C PRO A 35 18.81 -36.13 -9.32
N SER A 36 19.37 -35.19 -8.56
CA SER A 36 19.16 -33.74 -8.74
C SER A 36 17.70 -33.33 -9.03
N GLY A 37 16.73 -33.84 -8.26
CA GLY A 37 15.33 -33.51 -8.42
C GLY A 37 15.01 -32.18 -7.76
N ASN A 38 14.93 -31.09 -8.54
CA ASN A 38 14.20 -29.91 -8.12
C ASN A 38 12.72 -30.30 -8.06
N TYR A 39 12.11 -30.21 -6.87
CA TYR A 39 10.66 -30.37 -6.73
C TYR A 39 10.01 -29.01 -6.97
N ASP A 40 9.05 -28.98 -7.90
CA ASP A 40 8.30 -27.79 -8.27
C ASP A 40 7.10 -27.53 -7.36
N GLN A 41 6.57 -28.55 -6.68
CA GLN A 41 5.37 -28.43 -5.84
C GLN A 41 5.43 -29.30 -4.57
N LEU A 42 5.10 -28.70 -3.43
CA LEU A 42 4.80 -29.39 -2.18
C LEU A 42 3.27 -29.42 -1.98
N ARG A 43 2.66 -30.59 -2.12
CA ARG A 43 1.22 -30.77 -1.90
C ARG A 43 0.93 -30.95 -0.42
N LEU A 44 0.37 -29.93 0.22
CA LEU A 44 -0.12 -29.99 1.60
C LEU A 44 -1.58 -30.46 1.60
N VAL A 45 -1.94 -31.40 2.47
CA VAL A 45 -3.32 -31.89 2.65
C VAL A 45 -4.06 -30.93 3.59
N PRO A 46 -5.29 -30.48 3.29
CA PRO A 46 -5.98 -29.52 4.13
C PRO A 46 -6.63 -30.24 5.32
N LYS A 47 -6.66 -29.58 6.50
CA LYS A 47 -7.90 -29.35 7.27
C LYS A 47 -7.69 -28.98 8.74
N ALA A 48 -8.27 -27.83 9.09
CA ALA A 48 -8.98 -27.44 10.31
C ALA A 48 -8.84 -25.92 10.46
N ALA A 49 -9.80 -25.26 11.10
CA ALA A 49 -9.64 -23.86 11.49
C ALA A 49 -8.46 -23.74 12.46
N LEU A 50 -7.55 -22.80 12.18
CA LEU A 50 -6.42 -22.52 13.07
C LEU A 50 -6.93 -21.89 14.37
N SER A 51 -6.69 -22.57 15.50
CA SER A 51 -7.00 -22.05 16.84
C SER A 51 -5.87 -22.36 17.82
N GLY A 52 -5.63 -21.43 18.75
CA GLY A 52 -4.58 -21.56 19.77
C GLY A 52 -3.17 -21.17 19.30
N SER A 53 -2.21 -21.37 20.20
CA SER A 53 -0.77 -21.14 19.95
C SER A 53 -0.19 -22.18 19.00
N CYS A 54 0.83 -21.79 18.25
CA CYS A 54 1.52 -22.68 17.32
C CYS A 54 3.00 -22.86 17.65
N LEU A 55 3.63 -23.84 17.00
CA LEU A 55 5.07 -24.06 17.09
C LEU A 55 5.78 -23.19 16.03
N PRO A 56 6.68 -22.27 16.43
CA PRO A 56 7.42 -21.43 15.48
C PRO A 56 8.07 -22.27 14.37
N GLY A 57 7.94 -21.81 13.12
CA GLY A 57 8.48 -22.51 11.94
C GLY A 57 7.53 -23.51 11.29
N THR A 58 6.32 -23.72 11.85
CA THR A 58 5.30 -24.57 11.23
C THR A 58 4.65 -23.87 10.03
N LEU A 59 4.55 -24.56 8.90
CA LEU A 59 3.72 -24.16 7.74
C LEU A 59 2.42 -24.97 7.73
N TYR A 60 1.31 -24.31 7.46
CA TYR A 60 -0.02 -24.90 7.51
C TYR A 60 -0.93 -24.37 6.40
N VAL A 61 -1.83 -25.18 5.85
CA VAL A 61 -2.88 -24.69 4.94
C VAL A 61 -4.21 -24.76 5.67
N ASP A 62 -4.84 -23.60 5.87
CA ASP A 62 -6.11 -23.51 6.60
C ASP A 62 -7.31 -24.00 5.79
N ASP A 63 -8.48 -24.00 6.43
CA ASP A 63 -9.77 -24.37 5.83
C ASP A 63 -10.24 -23.41 4.73
N ASN A 64 -9.61 -22.23 4.61
CA ASN A 64 -9.81 -21.26 3.54
C ASN A 64 -8.80 -21.45 2.39
N ASN A 65 -8.03 -22.54 2.36
CA ASN A 65 -7.00 -22.83 1.36
C ASN A 65 -5.86 -21.80 1.30
N THR A 66 -5.58 -21.09 2.40
CA THR A 66 -4.47 -20.15 2.47
C THR A 66 -3.27 -20.80 3.18
N LEU A 67 -2.06 -20.55 2.64
CA LEU A 67 -0.83 -20.96 3.32
C LEU A 67 -0.59 -20.03 4.50
N GLN A 68 -0.24 -20.58 5.65
CA GLN A 68 -0.04 -19.90 6.93
C GLN A 68 1.33 -20.34 7.48
N TYR A 69 2.03 -19.43 8.16
CA TYR A 69 3.26 -19.71 8.89
C TYR A 69 3.08 -19.36 10.36
N CYS A 70 3.72 -20.12 11.24
CA CYS A 70 3.78 -19.79 12.66
C CYS A 70 5.01 -18.93 12.96
N GLY A 71 4.79 -17.67 13.35
CA GLY A 71 5.81 -16.75 13.84
C GLY A 71 5.60 -16.44 15.31
N ASN A 72 6.61 -16.70 16.16
CA ASN A 72 6.56 -16.42 17.59
C ASN A 72 5.28 -16.95 18.28
N SER A 73 4.90 -18.19 17.96
CA SER A 73 3.69 -18.87 18.44
C SER A 73 2.35 -18.27 18.02
N VAL A 74 2.34 -17.41 17.00
CA VAL A 74 1.15 -16.83 16.38
C VAL A 74 1.08 -17.20 14.89
N TRP A 75 -0.11 -17.53 14.39
CA TRP A 75 -0.35 -17.82 12.98
C TRP A 75 -0.39 -16.52 12.14
N GLY A 76 0.27 -16.53 10.99
CA GLY A 76 0.20 -15.46 10.00
C GLY A 76 0.11 -16.01 8.58
N THR A 77 -0.63 -15.34 7.70
CA THR A 77 -0.85 -15.83 6.34
C THR A 77 0.36 -15.57 5.45
N VAL A 78 0.82 -16.62 4.78
CA VAL A 78 1.73 -16.57 3.64
C VAL A 78 0.88 -16.22 2.42
N GLY A 79 0.37 -14.98 2.40
CA GLY A 79 -0.49 -14.46 1.35
C GLY A 79 0.33 -13.63 0.38
N THR A 80 0.12 -13.91 -0.91
CA THR A 80 0.60 -13.12 -2.07
C THR A 80 0.20 -11.66 -1.92
N GLY A 81 1.06 -10.87 -1.28
CA GLY A 81 0.86 -9.44 -1.15
C GLY A 81 0.75 -8.81 -2.54
N SER A 82 -0.37 -8.12 -2.76
CA SER A 82 -0.51 -7.14 -3.84
C SER A 82 0.78 -6.34 -3.96
N ALA A 83 1.49 -6.52 -5.07
CA ALA A 83 2.76 -5.86 -5.40
C ALA A 83 3.60 -5.50 -4.16
N SER A 84 4.02 -6.48 -3.36
CA SER A 84 5.12 -6.24 -2.42
C SER A 84 6.28 -5.76 -3.27
N SER A 85 6.65 -4.49 -3.08
CA SER A 85 7.71 -3.87 -3.85
C SER A 85 8.93 -4.79 -3.91
N PRO A 86 9.59 -4.93 -5.07
CA PRO A 86 10.78 -5.78 -5.22
C PRO A 86 11.95 -5.34 -4.33
N VAL A 87 11.83 -4.20 -3.64
CA VAL A 87 12.79 -3.70 -2.65
C VAL A 87 12.23 -3.95 -1.25
N PRO A 88 12.98 -4.60 -0.33
CA PRO A 88 12.53 -4.75 1.06
C PRO A 88 12.32 -3.39 1.72
N ASN A 89 11.34 -3.30 2.63
CA ASN A 89 11.02 -2.09 3.43
C ASN A 89 10.46 -0.88 2.66
N ILE A 90 9.94 -1.05 1.45
CA ILE A 90 9.13 -0.03 0.77
C ILE A 90 7.73 -0.57 0.50
N SER A 91 6.73 0.30 0.68
CA SER A 91 5.34 0.03 0.32
C SER A 91 4.87 1.14 -0.61
N VAL A 92 4.16 0.76 -1.67
CA VAL A 92 3.68 1.69 -2.71
C VAL A 92 2.17 1.56 -2.80
N PHE A 93 1.48 2.70 -2.75
CA PHE A 93 0.03 2.78 -2.83
C PHE A 93 -0.36 3.53 -4.11
N ASN A 94 -0.92 2.81 -5.08
CA ASN A 94 -1.51 3.41 -6.31
C ASN A 94 -3.03 3.58 -6.18
N ALA A 95 -3.61 3.12 -5.07
CA ALA A 95 -4.99 3.31 -4.69
C ALA A 95 -5.06 3.54 -3.17
N SER A 96 -6.12 4.20 -2.72
CA SER A 96 -6.35 4.44 -1.29
C SER A 96 -6.46 3.12 -0.51
N GLY A 97 -6.05 3.14 0.75
CA GLY A 97 -6.01 1.97 1.62
C GLY A 97 -5.51 2.32 3.02
N SER A 98 -4.78 1.39 3.62
CA SER A 98 -4.21 1.58 4.96
C SER A 98 -2.80 0.99 5.04
N PHE A 99 -1.96 1.61 5.86
CA PHE A 99 -0.63 1.11 6.21
C PHE A 99 -0.56 0.86 7.72
N THR A 100 -0.26 -0.38 8.09
CA THR A 100 0.01 -0.75 9.49
C THR A 100 1.52 -0.75 9.72
N VAL A 101 1.98 -0.01 10.73
CA VAL A 101 3.40 0.06 11.08
C VAL A 101 3.86 -1.34 11.55
N PRO A 102 4.88 -1.94 10.90
CA PRO A 102 5.39 -3.24 11.32
C PRO A 102 5.99 -3.21 12.73
N THR A 103 6.08 -4.38 13.35
CA THR A 103 6.73 -4.54 14.65
C THR A 103 8.19 -4.10 14.59
N GLY A 104 8.65 -3.41 15.65
CA GLY A 104 10.04 -2.92 15.75
C GLY A 104 10.36 -1.67 14.91
N ILE A 105 9.43 -1.17 14.09
CA ILE A 105 9.65 0.03 13.29
C ILE A 105 9.14 1.27 14.03
N THR A 106 10.04 2.20 14.31
CA THR A 106 9.73 3.46 15.02
C THR A 106 9.92 4.71 14.15
N ARG A 107 10.46 4.55 12.94
CA ARG A 107 10.59 5.64 11.96
C ARG A 107 10.27 5.15 10.56
N ILE A 108 9.59 5.98 9.79
CA ILE A 108 9.29 5.75 8.39
C ILE A 108 9.57 7.00 7.57
N MET A 109 9.97 6.81 6.33
CA MET A 109 10.01 7.86 5.31
C MET A 109 8.74 7.75 4.48
N VAL A 110 8.03 8.87 4.32
CA VAL A 110 6.81 8.91 3.50
C VAL A 110 7.06 9.88 2.34
N GLU A 111 6.74 9.41 1.15
CA GLU A 111 6.70 10.20 -0.07
C GLU A 111 5.26 10.20 -0.60
N VAL A 112 4.75 11.38 -0.97
CA VAL A 112 3.35 11.57 -1.36
C VAL A 112 3.26 12.57 -2.52
N TRP A 113 2.41 12.25 -3.49
CA TRP A 113 2.15 13.08 -4.67
C TRP A 113 0.66 13.38 -4.79
N GLY A 114 0.29 14.63 -4.97
CA GLY A 114 -1.06 15.02 -5.34
C GLY A 114 -1.36 14.68 -6.80
N GLY A 115 -2.64 14.58 -7.16
CA GLY A 115 -3.05 14.36 -8.54
C GLY A 115 -2.92 15.62 -9.40
N GLY A 116 -2.58 15.50 -10.67
CA GLY A 116 -2.58 16.63 -11.61
C GLY A 116 -4.00 17.12 -11.90
N GLY A 117 -4.16 18.44 -12.11
CA GLY A 117 -5.43 19.04 -12.53
C GLY A 117 -5.76 18.73 -13.99
N THR A 118 -7.02 18.91 -14.38
CA THR A 118 -7.45 18.77 -15.78
C THR A 118 -7.11 20.01 -16.60
N GLY A 119 -7.02 19.88 -17.91
CA GLY A 119 -7.16 21.03 -18.81
C GLY A 119 -8.55 21.66 -18.71
N GLY A 120 -8.67 22.91 -19.18
CA GLY A 120 -9.97 23.51 -19.45
C GLY A 120 -10.63 22.89 -20.68
N ALA A 121 -11.89 23.26 -20.93
CA ALA A 121 -12.63 22.83 -22.11
C ALA A 121 -12.73 23.94 -23.16
N ASN A 122 -12.88 23.55 -24.42
CA ASN A 122 -13.20 24.45 -25.52
C ASN A 122 -14.69 24.33 -25.85
N SER A 123 -15.37 25.46 -26.07
CA SER A 123 -16.77 25.48 -26.51
C SER A 123 -16.92 25.64 -28.03
N SER A 124 -15.81 25.90 -28.72
CA SER A 124 -15.73 26.14 -30.16
C SER A 124 -14.39 25.65 -30.74
N PRO A 125 -14.32 25.25 -32.03
CA PRO A 125 -13.06 24.88 -32.70
C PRO A 125 -12.09 26.06 -32.89
N TYR A 126 -12.49 27.28 -32.50
CA TYR A 126 -11.68 28.49 -32.54
C TYR A 126 -11.25 28.96 -31.15
N GLU A 127 -11.35 28.10 -30.13
CA GLU A 127 -10.99 28.42 -28.74
C GLU A 127 -9.84 27.53 -28.26
N SER A 128 -8.98 28.07 -27.38
CA SER A 128 -7.86 27.34 -26.76
C SER A 128 -7.99 27.34 -25.25
N ALA A 129 -8.05 26.19 -24.60
CA ALA A 129 -8.12 26.09 -23.14
C ALA A 129 -6.74 26.06 -22.48
N GLY A 130 -6.70 26.37 -21.19
CA GLY A 130 -5.48 26.23 -20.39
C GLY A 130 -5.20 24.77 -20.01
N GLY A 131 -3.93 24.43 -19.83
CA GLY A 131 -3.51 23.13 -19.30
C GLY A 131 -3.72 23.02 -17.80
N GLY A 132 -3.84 21.80 -17.27
CA GLY A 132 -3.93 21.56 -15.83
C GLY A 132 -2.60 21.75 -15.10
N GLY A 133 -2.64 22.15 -13.83
CA GLY A 133 -1.46 22.20 -12.98
C GLY A 133 -0.98 20.81 -12.55
N GLY A 134 0.33 20.65 -12.32
CA GLY A 134 0.89 19.41 -11.78
C GLY A 134 0.56 19.24 -10.30
N GLY A 135 0.50 18.00 -9.81
CA GLY A 135 0.34 17.72 -8.39
C GLY A 135 1.59 18.09 -7.58
N GLY A 136 1.40 18.45 -6.31
CA GLY A 136 2.51 18.71 -5.38
C GLY A 136 3.22 17.41 -4.97
N TYR A 137 4.46 17.53 -4.52
CA TYR A 137 5.22 16.42 -3.92
C TYR A 137 5.67 16.78 -2.51
N GLY A 138 5.54 15.79 -1.62
CA GLY A 138 6.00 15.86 -0.25
C GLY A 138 6.87 14.67 0.13
N LYS A 139 7.97 14.93 0.85
CA LYS A 139 8.81 13.91 1.47
C LYS A 139 9.23 14.29 2.88
N GLN A 140 9.03 13.37 3.83
CA GLN A 140 9.42 13.58 5.22
C GLN A 140 9.61 12.27 5.98
N ILE A 141 10.47 12.29 7.00
CA ILE A 141 10.63 11.18 7.96
C ILE A 141 9.77 11.45 9.19
N PHE A 142 8.97 10.48 9.59
CA PHE A 142 8.10 10.53 10.75
C PHE A 142 8.53 9.54 11.82
N THR A 143 8.37 9.91 13.08
CA THR A 143 8.39 8.97 14.20
C THR A 143 7.02 8.32 14.30
N VAL A 144 6.98 7.00 14.41
CA VAL A 144 5.74 6.19 14.44
C VAL A 144 5.80 5.17 15.56
N THR A 145 4.65 4.63 15.93
CA THR A 145 4.53 3.55 16.91
C THR A 145 4.22 2.23 16.19
N PRO A 146 4.94 1.13 16.49
CA PRO A 146 4.60 -0.19 15.97
C PRO A 146 3.13 -0.56 16.20
N GLY A 147 2.47 -1.11 15.19
CA GLY A 147 1.05 -1.49 15.23
C GLY A 147 0.07 -0.36 14.93
N ASN A 148 0.48 0.91 14.90
CA ASN A 148 -0.40 2.00 14.47
C ASN A 148 -0.83 1.80 13.01
N VAL A 149 -2.08 2.17 12.71
CA VAL A 149 -2.63 2.12 11.36
C VAL A 149 -2.82 3.55 10.84
N TYR A 150 -2.26 3.84 9.68
CA TYR A 150 -2.44 5.10 8.97
C TYR A 150 -3.32 4.89 7.74
N THR A 151 -4.35 5.72 7.59
CA THR A 151 -5.12 5.78 6.34
C THR A 151 -4.24 6.35 5.24
N VAL A 152 -4.20 5.69 4.08
CA VAL A 152 -3.52 6.17 2.89
C VAL A 152 -4.58 6.63 1.90
N THR A 153 -4.51 7.89 1.49
CA THR A 153 -5.38 8.46 0.46
C THR A 153 -4.55 8.75 -0.78
N VAL A 154 -4.95 8.16 -1.90
CA VAL A 154 -4.41 8.47 -3.22
C VAL A 154 -5.43 9.33 -3.94
N GLY A 155 -5.08 10.60 -4.14
CA GLY A 155 -5.91 11.57 -4.84
C GLY A 155 -5.99 11.25 -6.33
N GLY A 156 -7.21 11.26 -6.88
CA GLY A 156 -7.43 11.23 -8.33
C GLY A 156 -7.07 12.56 -8.99
N THR A 157 -7.63 12.83 -10.16
CA THR A 157 -7.40 14.10 -10.88
C THR A 157 -7.76 15.33 -10.03
N GLY A 158 -6.81 16.26 -9.88
CA GLY A 158 -6.88 17.43 -9.00
C GLY A 158 -6.98 17.10 -7.50
N GLY A 159 -6.95 15.81 -7.14
CA GLY A 159 -7.16 15.32 -5.79
C GLY A 159 -5.92 15.44 -4.92
N THR A 160 -6.14 15.63 -3.62
CA THR A 160 -5.08 15.59 -2.61
C THR A 160 -4.78 14.15 -2.21
N SER A 161 -3.51 13.80 -2.14
CA SER A 161 -3.05 12.54 -1.55
C SER A 161 -2.52 12.79 -0.15
N SER A 162 -2.65 11.81 0.75
CA SER A 162 -2.20 11.95 2.14
C SER A 162 -1.86 10.62 2.80
N PHE A 163 -1.02 10.70 3.83
CA PHE A 163 -0.74 9.61 4.74
C PHE A 163 -1.18 10.01 6.15
N GLY A 164 -2.39 9.59 6.50
CA GLY A 164 -3.14 10.05 7.66
C GLY A 164 -3.14 11.59 7.76
N ASN A 165 -2.99 12.10 8.97
CA ASN A 165 -2.83 13.52 9.25
C ASN A 165 -1.35 13.98 9.27
N LEU A 166 -0.41 13.09 8.93
CA LEU A 166 1.03 13.39 9.03
C LEU A 166 1.53 14.26 7.88
N ILE A 167 1.06 13.98 6.67
CA ILE A 167 1.54 14.61 5.45
C ILE A 167 0.46 14.54 4.37
N SER A 168 0.35 15.62 3.60
CA SER A 168 -0.50 15.70 2.42
C SER A 168 0.22 16.40 1.28
N ALA A 169 -0.14 16.05 0.05
CA ALA A 169 0.24 16.80 -1.13
C ALA A 169 -1.02 17.09 -1.95
N THR A 170 -1.29 18.38 -2.16
CA THR A 170 -2.47 18.84 -2.88
C THR A 170 -2.35 18.52 -4.36
N GLY A 171 -3.49 18.30 -5.00
CA GLY A 171 -3.54 18.24 -6.44
C GLY A 171 -3.23 19.59 -7.08
N GLY A 172 -2.90 19.55 -8.37
CA GLY A 172 -2.85 20.75 -9.21
C GLY A 172 -4.25 21.26 -9.50
N SER A 173 -4.40 22.56 -9.68
CA SER A 173 -5.65 23.18 -10.10
C SER A 173 -5.94 22.87 -11.57
N ASN A 174 -7.22 22.90 -11.93
CA ASN A 174 -7.62 22.76 -13.31
C ASN A 174 -7.24 24.02 -14.12
N GLY A 175 -6.92 23.83 -15.39
CA GLY A 175 -6.89 24.91 -16.37
C GLY A 175 -8.29 25.49 -16.57
N THR A 176 -8.35 26.75 -16.95
CA THR A 176 -9.60 27.43 -17.26
C THR A 176 -10.00 27.19 -18.72
N SER A 177 -11.31 27.13 -18.95
CA SER A 177 -11.87 27.08 -20.30
C SER A 177 -11.70 28.40 -21.02
N ALA A 178 -11.58 28.36 -22.34
CA ALA A 178 -11.69 29.57 -23.13
C ALA A 178 -13.13 30.11 -23.12
N VAL A 179 -13.24 31.43 -23.20
CA VAL A 179 -14.51 32.15 -23.43
C VAL A 179 -14.51 32.72 -24.84
N SER A 180 -15.66 32.69 -25.49
CA SER A 180 -15.82 33.12 -26.89
C SER A 180 -15.34 34.55 -27.09
N GLY A 181 -14.46 34.74 -28.07
CA GLY A 181 -13.87 36.05 -28.41
C GLY A 181 -12.77 36.55 -27.45
N SER A 182 -12.32 35.72 -26.50
CA SER A 182 -11.25 36.07 -25.55
C SER A 182 -9.89 35.44 -25.90
N ALA A 183 -8.84 35.86 -25.19
CA ALA A 183 -7.59 35.11 -25.13
C ALA A 183 -7.86 33.69 -24.57
N GLY A 184 -7.02 32.72 -24.93
CA GLY A 184 -7.17 31.34 -24.48
C GLY A 184 -7.17 31.20 -22.95
N GLY A 185 -7.73 30.10 -22.46
CA GLY A 185 -7.85 29.82 -21.04
C GLY A 185 -6.49 29.83 -20.32
N ALA A 186 -6.44 30.37 -19.11
CA ALA A 186 -5.27 30.32 -18.23
C ALA A 186 -5.00 28.89 -17.73
N GLY A 187 -3.73 28.54 -17.57
CA GLY A 187 -3.33 27.25 -17.03
C GLY A 187 -3.52 27.14 -15.51
N GLY A 188 -3.70 25.92 -15.03
CA GLY A 188 -3.92 25.63 -13.62
C GLY A 188 -2.65 25.77 -12.78
N ALA A 189 -2.78 26.30 -11.56
CA ALA A 189 -1.69 26.36 -10.61
C ALA A 189 -1.24 24.96 -10.16
N GLY A 190 0.05 24.78 -9.89
CA GLY A 190 0.57 23.52 -9.35
C GLY A 190 0.21 23.30 -7.88
N GLY A 191 0.10 22.04 -7.47
CA GLY A 191 -0.14 21.65 -6.09
C GLY A 191 1.11 21.80 -5.20
N THR A 192 0.91 21.81 -3.89
CA THR A 192 1.96 21.92 -2.87
C THR A 192 1.85 20.80 -1.84
N SER A 193 2.79 20.68 -0.92
CA SER A 193 2.74 19.72 0.18
C SER A 193 2.96 20.36 1.55
N SER A 194 2.38 19.75 2.57
CA SER A 194 2.63 20.06 3.99
C SER A 194 3.95 19.48 4.52
N ALA A 195 4.73 18.80 3.69
CA ALA A 195 5.97 18.14 4.06
C ALA A 195 7.13 19.12 4.29
N PHE A 196 8.13 18.66 5.04
CA PHE A 196 9.41 19.37 5.16
C PHE A 196 10.11 19.56 3.81
N ILE A 197 10.21 18.50 3.00
CA ILE A 197 10.63 18.62 1.59
C ILE A 197 9.37 18.74 0.75
N ASN A 198 9.09 19.95 0.29
CA ASN A 198 7.96 20.26 -0.58
C ASN A 198 8.49 20.69 -1.95
N ILE A 199 8.04 20.02 -3.01
CA ILE A 199 8.25 20.45 -4.39
C ILE A 199 6.90 20.75 -5.01
N THR A 200 6.68 22.03 -5.30
CA THR A 200 5.46 22.50 -5.96
C THR A 200 5.37 21.93 -7.37
N GLY A 201 4.17 21.49 -7.76
CA GLY A 201 3.90 21.13 -9.16
C GLY A 201 4.09 22.31 -10.09
N GLY A 202 4.39 22.05 -11.35
CA GLY A 202 4.40 23.06 -12.40
C GLY A 202 3.03 23.66 -12.60
N THR A 203 2.97 24.93 -12.99
CA THR A 203 1.77 25.54 -13.52
C THR A 203 1.51 25.02 -14.93
N GLY A 204 0.25 24.77 -15.27
CA GLY A 204 -0.14 24.56 -16.66
C GLY A 204 0.09 25.81 -17.49
N SER A 205 0.32 25.66 -18.79
CA SER A 205 0.39 26.78 -19.72
C SER A 205 -1.01 27.30 -20.05
N GLY A 206 -1.12 28.58 -20.41
CA GLY A 206 -2.34 29.10 -21.01
C GLY A 206 -2.52 28.62 -22.45
N GLY A 207 -3.78 28.55 -22.91
CA GLY A 207 -4.10 28.33 -24.31
C GLY A 207 -3.75 29.57 -25.14
N SER A 208 -3.29 29.37 -26.38
CA SER A 208 -2.93 30.47 -27.29
C SER A 208 -3.98 30.66 -28.37
N PHE A 209 -4.54 31.86 -28.48
CA PHE A 209 -5.42 32.26 -29.57
C PHE A 209 -4.81 33.45 -30.32
N ILE A 210 -4.81 33.42 -31.66
CA ILE A 210 -4.40 34.55 -32.50
C ILE A 210 -5.61 35.00 -33.30
N SER A 211 -6.14 36.17 -32.93
CA SER A 211 -7.27 36.77 -33.62
C SER A 211 -6.92 37.05 -35.10
N GLY A 212 -7.74 36.55 -36.02
CA GLY A 212 -7.68 36.87 -37.45
C GLY A 212 -6.91 35.91 -38.38
N VAL A 213 -6.38 34.78 -37.88
CA VAL A 213 -5.68 33.79 -38.73
C VAL A 213 -6.34 32.41 -38.61
N VAL A 214 -7.08 32.00 -39.64
CA VAL A 214 -7.82 30.72 -39.70
C VAL A 214 -6.90 29.49 -39.87
N THR A 215 -5.59 29.69 -40.07
CA THR A 215 -4.65 28.63 -40.49
C THR A 215 -3.79 28.04 -39.38
N ARG A 216 -3.85 28.54 -38.14
CA ARG A 216 -3.26 27.88 -36.97
C ARG A 216 -4.37 27.43 -36.03
N ALA A 217 -4.54 26.11 -35.92
CA ALA A 217 -5.48 25.53 -34.98
C ALA A 217 -5.16 26.05 -33.55
N PRO A 218 -6.20 26.39 -32.76
CA PRO A 218 -6.00 26.69 -31.34
C PRO A 218 -5.21 25.56 -30.67
N ALA A 219 -4.21 25.92 -29.86
CA ALA A 219 -3.41 24.96 -29.11
C ALA A 219 -3.71 25.11 -27.63
N GLY A 220 -4.23 24.04 -27.02
CA GLY A 220 -4.42 23.92 -25.58
C GLY A 220 -3.08 24.04 -24.85
N GLY A 221 -3.12 24.57 -23.63
CA GLY A 221 -1.93 24.70 -22.79
C GLY A 221 -1.37 23.34 -22.35
N ALA A 222 -0.05 23.19 -22.33
CA ALA A 222 0.59 22.01 -21.73
C ALA A 222 0.31 21.92 -20.22
N GLY A 223 0.24 20.71 -19.69
CA GLY A 223 0.11 20.48 -18.25
C GLY A 223 1.41 20.76 -17.50
N GLY A 224 1.29 21.19 -16.25
CA GLY A 224 2.44 21.34 -15.36
C GLY A 224 2.96 20.00 -14.85
N SER A 225 4.28 19.81 -14.81
CA SER A 225 4.90 18.60 -14.25
C SER A 225 4.55 18.42 -12.76
N ALA A 226 4.39 17.19 -12.28
CA ALA A 226 4.30 16.97 -10.84
C ALA A 226 5.63 17.29 -10.15
N GLY A 227 5.58 17.65 -8.86
CA GLY A 227 6.79 17.75 -8.05
C GLY A 227 7.57 16.44 -8.11
N ASN A 228 8.84 16.49 -8.52
CA ASN A 228 9.70 15.32 -8.71
C ASN A 228 9.26 14.33 -9.82
N GLY A 229 9.00 14.82 -11.04
CA GLY A 229 9.14 14.00 -12.26
C GLY A 229 7.86 13.40 -12.87
N GLY A 230 6.67 13.72 -12.37
CA GLY A 230 5.43 13.36 -13.07
C GLY A 230 5.19 14.25 -14.30
N ILE A 231 4.75 13.67 -15.41
CA ILE A 231 4.36 14.43 -16.61
C ILE A 231 3.02 15.12 -16.32
N GLY A 232 2.89 16.40 -16.69
CA GLY A 232 1.63 17.14 -16.53
C GLY A 232 0.53 16.67 -17.48
N GLY A 233 -0.73 16.82 -17.07
CA GLY A 233 -1.89 16.52 -17.94
C GLY A 233 -2.03 17.57 -19.04
N GLY A 234 -1.93 17.16 -20.31
CA GLY A 234 -2.12 18.08 -21.45
C GLY A 234 -3.50 18.74 -21.44
N GLY A 235 -3.55 20.02 -21.82
CA GLY A 235 -4.81 20.71 -22.15
C GLY A 235 -5.35 20.24 -23.50
N ALA A 236 -6.68 20.18 -23.61
CA ALA A 236 -7.38 19.85 -24.84
C ALA A 236 -7.60 21.08 -25.73
#